data_AF-A0A3E0MSR1-F1
#
_entry.id   AF-A0A3E0MSR1-F1
#
_cell.length_a   1.000
_cell.length_b   1.000
_cell.length_c   1.000
_cell.angle_alpha   90.00
_cell.angle_beta   90.00
_cell.angle_gamma   90.00
#
_symmetry.space_group_name_H-M   'P 1'
#
loop_
_entity.id
_entity.type
_entity.pdbx_description
1 polymer ?
#
loop_
_entity_poly.entity_id
_entity_poly.type
_entity_poly.pdbx_seq_one_letter_code
_entity_poly.pdbx_strand_id
1 'polypeptide(L)'
;MKKTELEFRDPVVERVVKKFVSRSDIGYKKYGVTLEEDMSNIFEWTNHLQEELMDAVLYLQKLRETMTEELQQALLNNIEVNEEETI
;
A
#
# COMPACT_ATOMS: atom_id res chain seq x y z
N MET A 1 -22.47 -2.96 14.80
CA MET A 1 -21.05 -3.35 15.04
C MET A 1 -20.98 -4.44 16.09
N LYS A 2 -20.31 -5.56 15.79
CA LYS A 2 -20.04 -6.65 16.76
C LYS A 2 -18.59 -6.52 17.25
N LYS A 3 -18.38 -6.70 18.56
CA LYS A 3 -17.03 -6.74 19.14
C LYS A 3 -16.58 -8.20 19.31
N THR A 4 -15.32 -8.47 18.98
CA THR A 4 -14.69 -9.79 19.10
C THR A 4 -13.30 -9.60 19.69
N GLU A 5 -12.94 -10.40 20.70
CA GLU A 5 -11.56 -10.49 21.21
C GLU A 5 -10.76 -11.50 20.36
N LEU A 6 -9.54 -11.12 20.00
CA LEU A 6 -8.62 -11.93 19.18
C LEU A 6 -7.29 -12.07 19.91
N GLU A 7 -6.78 -13.30 20.04
CA GLU A 7 -5.43 -13.56 20.51
C GLU A 7 -4.45 -13.62 19.32
N PHE A 8 -3.43 -12.76 19.33
CA PHE A 8 -2.39 -12.74 18.30
C PHE A 8 -1.10 -13.32 18.85
N ARG A 9 -0.56 -14.34 18.16
CA ARG A 9 0.78 -14.89 18.46
C ARG A 9 1.90 -14.10 17.78
N ASP A 10 1.60 -13.53 16.62
CA ASP A 10 2.54 -12.77 15.79
C ASP A 10 2.09 -11.30 15.71
N PRO A 11 2.91 -10.35 16.20
CA PRO A 11 2.64 -8.91 16.09
C PRO A 11 2.50 -8.41 14.64
N VAL A 12 3.11 -9.07 13.65
CA VAL A 12 2.95 -8.73 12.22
C VAL A 12 1.50 -8.98 11.79
N VAL A 13 0.94 -10.13 12.17
CA VAL A 13 -0.45 -10.49 11.86
C VAL A 13 -1.42 -9.50 12.50
N GLU A 14 -1.20 -9.14 13.76
CA GLU A 14 -2.01 -8.13 14.45
C GLU A 14 -2.05 -6.80 13.69
N ARG A 15 -0.87 -6.29 13.27
CA ARG A 15 -0.78 -5.03 12.52
C ARG A 15 -1.52 -5.11 11.19
N VAL A 16 -1.44 -6.24 10.48
CA VAL A 16 -2.15 -6.43 9.20
C VAL A 16 -3.66 -6.47 9.42
N VAL A 17 -4.15 -7.19 10.44
CA VAL A 17 -5.59 -7.22 10.78
C VAL A 17 -6.10 -5.83 11.13
N LYS A 18 -5.35 -5.06 11.93
CA LYS A 18 -5.70 -3.65 12.25
C LYS A 18 -5.77 -2.77 10.99
N LYS A 19 -4.88 -2.98 10.01
CA LYS A 19 -4.94 -2.27 8.72
C LYS A 19 -6.21 -2.61 7.92
N PHE A 20 -6.62 -3.88 7.89
CA PHE A 20 -7.87 -4.28 7.22
C PHE A 20 -9.09 -3.60 7.84
N VAL A 21 -9.20 -3.57 9.16
CA VAL A 21 -10.31 -2.88 9.86
C VAL A 21 -10.31 -1.38 9.53
N SER A 22 -9.15 -0.71 9.66
CA SER A 22 -9.05 0.71 9.36
C SER A 22 -9.38 1.04 7.90
N ARG A 23 -8.97 0.20 6.94
CA ARG A 23 -9.29 0.41 5.52
C ARG A 23 -10.78 0.20 5.26
N SER A 24 -11.42 -0.78 5.92
CA SER A 24 -12.86 -0.99 5.88
C SER A 24 -13.62 0.23 6.42
N ASP A 25 -13.19 0.82 7.53
CA ASP A 25 -13.82 2.01 8.11
C ASP A 25 -13.73 3.23 7.18
N ILE A 26 -12.58 3.41 6.50
CA ILE A 26 -12.42 4.46 5.48
C ILE A 26 -13.35 4.22 4.29
N GLY A 27 -13.44 2.97 3.82
CA GLY A 27 -14.38 2.59 2.75
C GLY A 27 -15.83 2.89 3.15
N TYR A 28 -16.25 2.45 4.32
CA TYR A 28 -17.59 2.70 4.85
C TYR A 28 -17.87 4.20 4.99
N LYS A 29 -16.90 5.02 5.43
CA LYS A 29 -17.05 6.48 5.49
C LYS A 29 -17.21 7.12 4.10
N LYS A 30 -16.59 6.55 3.06
CA LYS A 30 -16.67 7.04 1.67
C LYS A 30 -17.98 6.66 0.99
N TYR A 31 -18.42 5.41 1.15
CA TYR A 31 -19.56 4.85 0.40
C TYR A 31 -20.86 4.75 1.21
N GLY A 32 -20.78 4.78 2.55
CA GLY A 32 -21.93 4.69 3.46
C GLY A 32 -22.52 3.29 3.62
N VAL A 33 -21.95 2.28 2.96
CA VAL A 33 -22.42 0.88 2.97
C VAL A 33 -21.26 -0.08 3.19
N THR A 34 -21.54 -1.23 3.81
CA THR A 34 -20.58 -2.34 3.87
C THR A 34 -20.59 -3.13 2.58
N LEU A 35 -19.55 -3.94 2.32
CA LEU A 35 -19.52 -4.83 1.14
C LEU A 35 -20.66 -5.85 1.12
N GLU A 36 -21.15 -6.29 2.27
CA GLU A 36 -22.29 -7.22 2.38
C GLU A 36 -23.61 -6.53 2.01
N GLU A 37 -23.75 -5.24 2.34
CA GLU A 37 -24.95 -4.44 2.06
C GLU A 37 -24.93 -3.83 0.65
N ASP A 38 -23.77 -3.85 -0.01
CA ASP A 38 -23.60 -3.31 -1.33
C ASP A 38 -24.33 -4.17 -2.38
N MET A 39 -25.38 -3.61 -2.96
CA MET A 39 -26.22 -4.25 -3.98
C MET A 39 -25.79 -3.87 -5.41
N SER A 40 -24.64 -3.22 -5.57
CA SER A 40 -24.07 -2.90 -6.87
C SER A 40 -23.91 -4.15 -7.74
N ASN A 41 -24.02 -3.95 -9.05
CA ASN A 41 -23.91 -5.06 -9.98
C ASN A 41 -22.45 -5.49 -10.19
N ILE A 42 -22.25 -6.68 -10.75
CA ILE A 42 -20.92 -7.27 -10.98
C ILE A 42 -19.99 -6.38 -11.82
N PHE A 43 -20.50 -5.57 -12.74
CA PHE A 43 -19.68 -4.67 -13.56
C PHE A 43 -19.11 -3.53 -12.73
N GLU A 44 -19.90 -2.96 -11.82
CA GLU A 44 -19.43 -1.91 -10.92
C GLU A 44 -18.34 -2.43 -9.96
N TRP A 45 -18.54 -3.60 -9.37
CA TRP A 45 -17.52 -4.26 -8.56
C TRP A 45 -16.24 -4.58 -9.34
N THR A 46 -16.38 -5.05 -10.57
CA THR A 46 -15.24 -5.36 -11.43
C THR A 46 -14.47 -4.09 -11.79
N ASN A 47 -15.17 -2.98 -12.06
CA ASN A 47 -14.54 -1.70 -12.34
C ASN A 47 -13.79 -1.16 -11.10
N HIS A 48 -14.41 -1.16 -9.92
CA HIS A 48 -13.73 -0.74 -8.69
C HIS A 48 -12.49 -1.59 -8.39
N LEU A 49 -12.56 -2.91 -8.60
CA LEU A 49 -11.40 -3.80 -8.46
C LEU A 49 -10.31 -3.45 -9.48
N GLN A 50 -10.68 -3.18 -10.74
CA GLN A 50 -9.71 -2.78 -11.77
C GLN A 50 -9.00 -1.48 -11.39
N GLU A 51 -9.73 -0.47 -10.92
CA GLU A 51 -9.18 0.80 -10.47
C GLU A 51 -8.18 0.61 -9.31
N GLU A 52 -8.54 -0.15 -8.28
CA GLU A 52 -7.65 -0.40 -7.13
C GLU A 52 -6.39 -1.21 -7.54
N LEU A 53 -6.51 -2.12 -8.51
CA LEU A 53 -5.35 -2.82 -9.08
C LEU A 53 -4.46 -1.91 -9.91
N MET A 54 -5.03 -0.97 -10.66
CA MET A 54 -4.26 0.06 -11.38
C MET A 54 -3.47 0.93 -10.40
N ASP A 55 -4.11 1.38 -9.30
CA ASP A 55 -3.43 2.13 -8.24
C ASP A 55 -2.26 1.34 -7.65
N ALA A 56 -2.44 0.04 -7.40
CA ALA A 56 -1.35 -0.83 -6.93
C ALA A 56 -0.17 -0.88 -7.91
N VAL A 57 -0.44 -0.95 -9.22
CA VAL A 57 0.60 -0.91 -10.26
C VAL A 57 1.30 0.45 -10.30
N LEU A 58 0.57 1.55 -10.13
CA LEU A 58 1.17 2.90 -10.04
C LEU A 58 2.11 3.01 -8.84
N TYR A 59 1.72 2.51 -7.66
CA TYR A 59 2.61 2.48 -6.49
C TYR A 59 3.86 1.63 -6.73
N LEU A 60 3.71 0.47 -7.38
CA LEU A 60 4.85 -0.37 -7.74
C LEU A 60 5.80 0.34 -8.71
N GLN A 61 5.28 1.03 -9.72
CA GLN A 61 6.08 1.81 -10.65
C GLN A 61 6.84 2.93 -9.92
N LYS A 62 6.16 3.69 -9.06
CA LYS A 62 6.82 4.77 -8.29
C LYS A 62 7.92 4.24 -7.39
N LEU A 63 7.70 3.10 -6.72
CA LEU A 63 8.72 2.44 -5.91
C LEU A 63 9.97 2.09 -6.72
N ARG A 64 9.80 1.54 -7.93
CA ARG A 64 10.93 1.19 -8.81
C ARG A 64 11.73 2.42 -9.24
N GLU A 65 11.04 3.50 -9.60
CA GLU A 65 11.68 4.77 -9.98
C GLU A 65 12.49 5.31 -8.81
N THR A 66 11.88 5.41 -7.62
CA THR A 66 12.55 5.93 -6.43
C THR A 66 13.74 5.07 -6.01
N MET A 67 13.64 3.74 -6.03
CA MET A 67 14.79 2.88 -5.74
C MET A 67 15.94 3.03 -6.75
N THR A 68 15.61 3.29 -8.02
CA THR A 68 16.62 3.51 -9.07
C THR A 68 17.31 4.85 -8.86
N GLU A 69 16.56 5.91 -8.56
CA GLU A 69 17.08 7.24 -8.23
C GLU A 69 17.99 7.20 -6.99
N GLU A 70 17.55 6.53 -5.92
CA GLU A 70 18.34 6.34 -4.69
C GLU A 70 19.65 5.59 -4.97
N LEU A 71 19.60 4.53 -5.78
CA LEU A 71 20.79 3.77 -6.18
C LEU A 71 21.74 4.62 -7.03
N GLN A 72 21.22 5.39 -7.99
CA GLN A 72 22.02 6.30 -8.82
C GLN A 72 22.71 7.36 -7.97
N GLN A 73 22.00 7.96 -7.01
CA GLN A 73 22.58 8.95 -6.11
C GLN A 73 23.67 8.34 -5.22
N ALA A 74 23.44 7.14 -4.69
CA ALA A 74 24.44 6.43 -3.89
C ALA A 74 25.73 6.13 -4.69
N LEU A 75 25.59 5.79 -5.98
CA LEU A 75 26.73 5.58 -6.87
C LEU A 75 27.50 6.87 -7.15
N LEU A 76 26.81 7.99 -7.43
CA LEU A 76 27.44 9.30 -7.65
C LEU A 76 28.24 9.76 -6.43
N ASN A 77 27.66 9.68 -5.23
CA ASN A 77 28.34 10.06 -4.00
C ASN A 77 29.64 9.24 -3.78
N ASN A 78 29.63 7.95 -4.12
CA ASN A 78 30.83 7.12 -4.02
C ASN A 78 31.91 7.50 -5.04
N ILE A 79 31.54 7.99 -6.23
CA ILE A 79 32.51 8.47 -7.23
C ILE A 79 33.17 9.75 -6.74
N GLU A 80 32.38 10.73 -6.26
CA GLU A 80 32.89 12.00 -5.72
C GLU A 80 33.89 11.77 -4.56
N VAL A 81 33.56 10.88 -3.61
CA VAL A 81 34.46 10.54 -2.50
C VAL A 81 35.80 9.96 -2.98
N ASN A 82 35.78 9.07 -3.98
CA ASN A 82 37.01 8.49 -4.53
C ASN A 82 37.87 9.51 -5.29
N GLU A 83 37.24 10.48 -5.97
CA GLU A 83 37.96 11.57 -6.61
C GLU A 83 38.62 12.50 -5.58
N GLU A 84 37.96 12.81 -4.46
CA GLU A 84 38.56 13.60 -3.37
C GLU A 84 39.73 12.87 -2.67
N GLU A 85 39.69 11.55 -2.52
CA GLU A 85 40.79 10.78 -1.90
C GLU A 85 42.02 10.60 -2.79
N THR A 86 41.92 10.87 -4.10
CA THR A 86 43.01 10.65 -5.07
C THR A 86 43.78 11.91 -5.47
N ILE A 87 43.40 13.08 -4.93
CA ILE A 87 44.04 14.39 -5.15
C ILE A 87 44.85 14.80 -3.92
#